data_AF-A0A8J3M1C9-F1
#
_entry.id   AF-A0A8J3M1C9-F1
#
_cell.length_a   1.000
_cell.length_b   1.000
_cell.length_c   1.000
_cell.angle_alpha   90.00
_cell.angle_beta   90.00
_cell.angle_gamma   90.00
#
_symmetry.space_group_name_H-M   'P 1'
#
loop_
_entity.id
_entity.type
_entity.pdbx_description
1 polymer ?
#
loop_
_entity_poly.entity_id
_entity_poly.type
_entity_poly.pdbx_seq_one_letter_code
_entity_poly.pdbx_strand_id
1 'polypeptide(L)' 'MSTPDADYSGYPPPRPYMSVEELLAAKNTQPIRSLDDLAADTFESDEELEEFLAFTYAERRRDVA' A
#
# COMPACT_ATOMS: atom_id res chain seq x y z
N MET A 1 -27.73 8.19 -26.01
CA MET A 1 -27.76 7.05 -25.08
C MET A 1 -26.84 7.41 -23.92
N SER A 2 -27.41 7.97 -22.85
CA SER A 2 -26.68 8.30 -21.63
C SER A 2 -26.72 7.10 -20.71
N THR A 3 -25.56 6.53 -20.37
CA THR A 3 -25.43 5.59 -19.25
C THR A 3 -25.73 6.35 -17.96
N PRO A 4 -26.58 5.83 -17.05
CA PRO A 4 -26.79 6.48 -15.77
C PRO A 4 -25.46 6.51 -15.01
N ASP A 5 -25.15 7.68 -14.46
CA ASP A 5 -24.11 7.87 -13.44
C ASP A 5 -24.22 6.72 -12.44
N ALA A 6 -23.19 5.88 -12.42
CA ALA A 6 -22.99 4.99 -11.30
C ALA A 6 -22.70 5.92 -10.11
N ASP A 7 -23.69 6.11 -9.24
CA ASP A 7 -23.56 6.60 -7.87
C ASP A 7 -22.52 5.72 -7.16
N TYR A 8 -21.24 5.98 -7.43
CA TYR A 8 -20.11 5.43 -6.70
C TYR A 8 -20.08 6.21 -5.40
N SER A 9 -20.96 5.83 -4.48
CA SER A 9 -20.87 6.23 -3.08
C SER A 9 -19.42 5.98 -2.62
N GLY A 10 -18.64 7.05 -2.51
CA GLY A 10 -17.19 7.03 -2.25
C GLY A 10 -16.82 6.60 -0.83
N TYR A 11 -17.66 5.80 -0.18
CA TYR A 11 -17.38 5.25 1.13
C TYR A 11 -16.62 3.93 0.95
N PRO A 12 -15.37 3.82 1.45
CA PRO A 12 -14.73 2.53 1.51
C PRO A 12 -15.64 1.59 2.32
N PRO A 13 -15.78 0.31 1.91
CA PRO A 13 -16.58 -0.65 2.65
C PRO A 13 -16.10 -0.68 4.10
N PRO A 14 -17.02 -0.83 5.08
CA PRO A 14 -16.64 -0.90 6.48
C PRO A 14 -15.59 -1.99 6.66
N ARG A 15 -14.37 -1.58 7.04
CA ARG A 15 -13.30 -2.54 7.28
C ARG A 15 -13.69 -3.36 8.51
N PRO A 16 -13.72 -4.70 8.42
CA PRO A 16 -13.99 -5.51 9.60
C PRO A 16 -12.93 -5.21 10.65
N TYR A 17 -13.37 -4.98 11.89
CA TYR A 17 -12.48 -4.87 13.04
C TYR A 17 -11.91 -6.27 13.32
N MET A 18 -10.78 -6.57 12.70
CA MET A 18 -10.03 -7.79 12.93
C MET A 18 -8.93 -7.54 13.96
N SER A 19 -8.70 -8.51 14.84
CA SER A 19 -7.53 -8.48 15.71
C SER A 19 -6.24 -8.64 14.90
N VAL A 20 -5.10 -8.29 15.50
CA VAL A 20 -3.79 -8.50 14.87
C VAL A 20 -3.59 -9.99 14.58
N GLU A 21 -3.97 -10.87 15.50
CA GLU A 21 -3.88 -12.32 15.35
C GLU A 21 -4.73 -12.83 14.17
N GLU A 22 -5.94 -12.30 14.02
CA GLU A 22 -6.81 -12.62 12.87
C GLU A 22 -6.21 -12.13 11.56
N LEU A 23 -5.62 -10.94 11.52
CA LEU A 23 -4.93 -10.41 10.34
C LEU A 23 -3.72 -11.26 9.95
N LEU A 24 -2.91 -11.67 10.93
CA LEU A 24 -1.73 -12.52 10.72
C LEU A 24 -2.15 -13.91 10.21
N ALA A 25 -3.19 -14.50 10.80
CA ALA A 25 -3.75 -15.78 10.38
C ALA A 25 -4.32 -15.71 8.95
N ALA A 26 -5.09 -14.66 8.64
CA ALA A 26 -5.69 -14.47 7.32
C ALA A 26 -4.64 -14.28 6.21
N LYS A 27 -3.53 -13.59 6.54
CA LYS A 27 -2.43 -13.35 5.61
C LYS A 27 -1.38 -14.46 5.59
N ASN A 28 -1.54 -15.50 6.43
CA ASN A 28 -0.59 -16.60 6.60
C ASN A 28 0.87 -16.11 6.78
N THR A 29 1.03 -15.05 7.57
CA THR A 29 2.32 -14.36 7.71
C THR A 29 3.27 -15.17 8.58
N GLN A 30 4.55 -15.16 8.22
CA GLN A 30 5.64 -15.65 9.06
C GLN A 30 6.49 -14.48 9.57
N PRO A 31 7.14 -14.59 10.75
CA PRO A 31 8.09 -13.58 11.20
C PRO A 31 9.24 -13.41 10.20
N ILE A 32 9.63 -12.17 9.93
CA ILE A 32 10.77 -11.81 9.08
C ILE A 32 12.06 -12.21 9.79
N ARG A 33 12.90 -13.01 9.15
CA ARG A 33 14.17 -13.53 9.68
C ARG A 33 15.40 -12.94 8.99
N SER A 34 15.26 -12.50 7.74
CA SER A 34 16.33 -11.82 7.00
C SER A 34 15.78 -10.73 6.08
N LEU A 35 16.68 -9.98 5.45
CA LEU A 35 16.32 -9.04 4.39
C LEU A 35 15.79 -9.75 3.14
N ASP A 36 16.21 -11.00 2.90
CA ASP A 36 15.72 -11.78 1.75
C ASP A 36 14.23 -12.08 1.87
N ASP A 37 13.71 -12.22 3.10
CA ASP A 37 12.27 -12.40 3.33
C ASP A 37 11.44 -11.17 2.94
N LEU A 38 12.08 -10.00 2.77
CA LEU A 38 11.45 -8.75 2.33
C LEU A 38 11.55 -8.54 0.81
N ALA A 39 12.24 -9.43 0.09
CA ALA A 39 12.37 -9.30 -1.35
C ALA A 39 11.01 -9.55 -2.03
N ALA A 40 10.54 -8.55 -2.78
CA ALA A 40 9.32 -8.63 -3.55
C ALA A 40 9.46 -7.80 -4.83
N ASP A 41 8.83 -8.28 -5.91
CA ASP A 41 8.68 -7.54 -7.15
C ASP A 41 7.65 -6.43 -6.93
N THR A 42 8.12 -5.34 -6.33
CA THR A 42 7.25 -4.30 -5.74
C THR A 42 6.90 -3.20 -6.73
N PHE A 43 7.81 -2.92 -7.67
CA PHE A 43 7.65 -1.88 -8.68
C PHE A 43 7.55 -2.52 -10.05
N GLU A 44 6.60 -2.07 -10.85
CA GLU A 44 6.36 -2.58 -12.20
C GLU A 44 7.43 -2.10 -13.19
N SER A 45 8.17 -1.03 -12.84
CA SER A 45 9.24 -0.46 -13.67
C SER A 45 10.26 0.34 -12.85
N ASP A 46 11.45 0.54 -13.43
CA ASP A 46 12.48 1.41 -12.86
C ASP A 46 12.01 2.88 -12.77
N GLU A 47 11.16 3.33 -13.70
CA GLU A 47 10.56 4.67 -13.69
C GLU A 47 9.67 4.87 -12.45
N GLU A 48 8.83 3.88 -12.12
CA GLU A 48 7.99 3.93 -10.90
C GLU A 48 8.86 3.99 -9.63
N LEU A 49 9.96 3.24 -9.59
CA LEU A 49 10.91 3.30 -8.48
C LEU A 49 11.54 4.69 -8.35
N GLU A 50 11.95 5.31 -9.46
CA GLU A 50 12.51 6.67 -9.47
C GLU A 50 11.50 7.71 -8.96
N GLU A 51 10.24 7.62 -9.38
CA GLU A 51 9.16 8.49 -8.90
C GLU A 51 8.93 8.34 -7.40
N PHE A 52 8.88 7.11 -6.88
CA PHE A 52 8.73 6.83 -5.46
C PHE A 52 9.87 7.42 -4.63
N LEU A 53 11.11 7.28 -5.10
CA LEU A 53 12.28 7.86 -4.45
C LEU A 53 12.21 9.39 -4.44
N ALA A 54 11.90 10.01 -5.58
CA ALA A 54 11.76 11.47 -5.68
C ALA A 54 10.71 12.01 -4.70
N PHE A 55 9.54 11.35 -4.64
CA PHE A 55 8.48 11.68 -3.69
C PHE A 55 8.96 11.58 -2.23
N THR A 56 9.59 10.45 -1.86
CA THR A 56 10.05 10.18 -0.49
C THR A 56 11.11 11.20 -0.04
N TYR A 57 12.05 11.55 -0.93
CA TYR A 57 13.06 12.57 -0.64
C TYR A 57 12.46 13.96 -0.48
N ALA A 58 11.47 14.32 -1.31
CA ALA A 58 10.77 15.59 -1.19
C ALA A 58 10.03 15.70 0.15
N GLU A 59 9.29 14.66 0.54
CA GLU A 59 8.58 14.60 1.84
C GLU A 59 9.55 14.75 3.02
N ARG A 60 10.62 13.95 3.06
CA ARG A 60 11.61 14.04 4.15
C ARG A 60 12.21 15.43 4.27
N ARG A 61 12.41 16.12 3.14
CA ARG A 61 13.01 17.45 3.12
C ARG A 61 12.01 18.54 3.55
N ARG A 62 10.70 18.31 3.43
CA ARG A 62 9.67 19.23 3.92
C ARG A 62 9.68 19.36 5.44
N ASP A 63 9.97 18.27 6.16
CA ASP A 63 10.05 18.27 7.63
C ASP A 63 11.30 18.95 8.20
N VAL A 64 12.29 19.25 7.35
CA VAL A 64 13.58 19.85 7.74
C VAL A 64 13.63 21.37 7.44
N ALA A 65 12.62 21.91 6.74
CA ALA A 65 12.56 23.30 6.29
C ALA A 65 11.70 24.20 7.18
#